data_AF-A0A922NSS7-F1
#
_entry.id   AF-A0A922NSS7-F1
#
_cell.length_a   1.000
_cell.length_b   1.000
_cell.length_c   1.000
_cell.angle_alpha   90.00
_cell.angle_beta   90.00
_cell.angle_gamma   90.00
#
_symmetry.space_group_name_H-M   'P 1'
#
loop_
_entity.id
_entity.type
_entity.pdbx_description
1 polymer ?
#
loop_
_entity_poly.entity_id
_entity_poly.type
_entity_poly.pdbx_seq_one_letter_code
_entity_poly.pdbx_strand_id
1 'polypeptide(L)'
;MFLENEFNYFISTRNNLELVIDSLVLMIPDREFYYPEIQTGELRDYQIDIYDFIKIGYVGVYEIQKDYEDKLRELADFKRKLLKFGLLMQPLEKQKEIVIRLAGKYRLEKRILMKKEMFRDEEVD
;
A
#
# COMPACT_ATOMS: atom_id res chain seq x y z
N MET A 1 10.57 0.47 -21.96
CA MET A 1 11.32 -0.78 -22.17
C MET A 1 12.67 -0.81 -21.45
N PHE A 2 13.47 0.26 -21.39
CA PHE A 2 14.74 0.27 -20.62
C PHE A 2 14.58 0.25 -19.09
N LEU A 3 13.51 0.84 -18.55
CA LEU A 3 13.32 1.04 -17.10
C LEU A 3 12.81 -0.19 -16.34
N GLU A 4 11.96 -1.02 -16.97
CA GLU A 4 11.56 -2.32 -16.38
C GLU A 4 12.78 -3.22 -16.18
N ASN A 5 13.70 -3.20 -17.15
CA ASN A 5 14.94 -3.97 -17.06
C ASN A 5 15.86 -3.44 -15.95
N GLU A 6 15.95 -2.12 -15.74
CA GLU A 6 16.76 -1.52 -14.67
C GLU A 6 16.21 -1.86 -13.28
N PHE A 7 14.90 -1.73 -13.07
CA PHE A 7 14.29 -2.05 -11.78
C PHE A 7 14.38 -3.55 -11.46
N ASN A 8 14.09 -4.40 -12.44
CA ASN A 8 14.19 -5.84 -12.25
C ASN A 8 15.62 -6.26 -11.92
N TYR A 9 16.61 -5.67 -12.62
CA TYR A 9 18.02 -5.87 -12.30
C TYR A 9 18.33 -5.43 -10.87
N PHE A 10 17.95 -4.20 -10.50
CA PHE A 10 18.15 -3.63 -9.16
C PHE A 10 17.60 -4.53 -8.04
N ILE A 11 16.42 -5.11 -8.23
CA ILE A 11 15.82 -6.03 -7.25
C ILE A 11 16.51 -7.40 -7.26
N SER A 12 16.87 -7.91 -8.45
CA SER A 12 17.48 -9.24 -8.59
C SER A 12 18.84 -9.36 -7.89
N THR A 13 19.60 -8.27 -7.84
CA THR A 13 20.95 -8.23 -7.24
C THR A 13 20.94 -8.08 -5.72
N ARG A 14 19.77 -7.99 -5.06
CA ARG A 14 19.68 -7.79 -3.61
C ARG A 14 19.64 -9.12 -2.87
N ASN A 15 20.29 -9.16 -1.70
CA ASN A 15 20.25 -10.30 -0.77
C ASN A 15 19.20 -10.12 0.34
N ASN A 16 18.73 -8.89 0.55
CA ASN A 16 17.67 -8.50 1.46
C ASN A 16 16.75 -7.48 0.74
N LEU A 17 15.48 -7.42 1.10
CA LEU A 17 14.52 -6.47 0.52
C LEU A 17 13.69 -5.76 1.60
N GLU A 18 14.07 -5.83 2.87
CA GLU A 18 13.27 -5.29 3.97
C GLU A 18 12.93 -3.79 3.80
N LEU A 19 13.92 -2.96 3.48
CA LEU A 19 13.75 -1.52 3.28
C LEU A 19 13.02 -1.23 1.97
N VAL A 20 13.30 -2.01 0.91
CA VAL A 20 12.57 -1.90 -0.36
C VAL A 20 11.10 -2.24 -0.17
N ILE A 21 10.77 -3.31 0.55
CA ILE A 21 9.42 -3.75 0.88
C ILE A 21 8.72 -2.67 1.72
N ASP A 22 9.39 -2.14 2.74
CA ASP A 22 8.84 -1.07 3.57
C ASP A 22 8.49 0.16 2.73
N SER A 23 9.43 0.61 1.89
CA SER A 23 9.23 1.77 1.02
C SER A 23 8.10 1.52 0.01
N LEU A 24 8.09 0.34 -0.63
CA LEU A 24 7.07 -0.04 -1.60
C LEU A 24 5.67 -0.02 -0.97
N VAL A 25 5.51 -0.67 0.17
CA VAL A 25 4.24 -0.83 0.87
C VAL A 25 3.70 0.52 1.39
N LEU A 26 4.58 1.41 1.84
CA LEU A 26 4.23 2.77 2.23
C LEU A 26 3.79 3.64 1.04
N MET A 27 4.33 3.40 -0.15
CA MET A 27 3.96 4.15 -1.36
C MET A 27 2.66 3.69 -2.01
N ILE A 28 2.13 2.52 -1.64
CA ILE A 28 0.82 2.06 -2.11
C ILE A 28 -0.26 2.98 -1.52
N PRO A 29 -1.15 3.57 -2.35
CA PRO A 29 -2.22 4.44 -1.88
C PRO A 29 -3.17 3.74 -0.92
N ASP A 30 -3.58 4.41 0.17
CA ASP A 30 -4.49 3.86 1.19
C ASP A 30 -5.75 3.25 0.59
N ARG A 31 -6.31 3.89 -0.45
CA ARG A 31 -7.49 3.40 -1.16
C ARG A 31 -7.36 1.97 -1.66
N GLU A 32 -6.17 1.53 -2.07
CA GLU A 32 -5.98 0.17 -2.57
C GLU A 32 -6.17 -0.88 -1.47
N PHE A 33 -6.09 -0.47 -0.20
CA PHE A 33 -6.30 -1.34 0.95
C PHE A 33 -7.76 -1.41 1.40
N TYR A 34 -8.57 -0.37 1.20
CA TYR A 34 -9.98 -0.36 1.63
C TYR A 34 -11.00 -0.36 0.49
N TYR A 35 -10.58 -0.22 -0.78
CA TYR A 35 -11.50 -0.16 -1.93
C TYR A 35 -12.48 -1.34 -2.00
N PRO A 36 -12.05 -2.60 -1.76
CA PRO A 36 -12.97 -3.74 -1.76
C PRO A 36 -14.07 -3.60 -0.70
N GLU A 37 -13.75 -3.08 0.48
CA GLU A 37 -14.68 -2.97 1.60
C GLU A 37 -15.64 -1.78 1.47
N ILE A 38 -15.24 -0.70 0.79
CA ILE A 38 -16.16 0.41 0.51
C ILE A 38 -17.11 0.10 -0.66
N GLN A 39 -16.84 -0.94 -1.45
CA GLN A 39 -17.74 -1.39 -2.52
C GLN A 39 -18.84 -2.33 -1.99
N THR A 40 -18.59 -3.04 -0.88
CA THR A 40 -19.51 -4.01 -0.29
C THR A 40 -19.34 -4.12 1.22
N GLY A 41 -20.45 -4.17 1.97
CA GLY A 41 -20.45 -4.43 3.41
C GLY A 41 -20.56 -3.17 4.28
N GLU A 42 -20.16 -3.28 5.54
CA GLU A 42 -20.43 -2.30 6.60
C GLU A 42 -19.92 -0.89 6.29
N LEU A 43 -18.76 -0.74 5.64
CA LEU A 43 -18.22 0.58 5.26
C LEU A 43 -19.04 1.25 4.17
N ARG A 44 -19.65 0.48 3.27
CA ARG A 44 -20.57 1.02 2.27
C ARG A 44 -21.88 1.47 2.91
N ASP A 45 -22.41 0.68 3.84
CA ASP A 45 -23.62 1.05 4.59
C ASP A 45 -23.36 2.34 5.38
N TYR A 46 -22.18 2.47 5.98
CA TYR A 46 -21.78 3.69 6.68
C TYR A 46 -21.69 4.92 5.75
N GLN A 47 -21.24 4.76 4.50
CA GLN A 47 -21.29 5.86 3.52
C GLN A 47 -22.72 6.28 3.17
N ILE A 48 -23.64 5.32 3.08
CA ILE A 48 -25.06 5.60 2.81
C ILE A 48 -25.65 6.38 3.98
N ASP A 49 -25.38 5.96 5.22
CA ASP A 49 -25.84 6.67 6.42
C ASP A 49 -25.35 8.12 6.46
N ILE A 50 -24.05 8.36 6.17
CA ILE A 50 -23.50 9.72 6.07
C ILE A 50 -24.24 10.55 5.02
N TYR A 51 -24.51 9.97 3.85
CA TYR A 51 -25.24 10.65 2.78
C TYR A 51 -26.65 11.03 3.21
N ASP A 52 -27.36 10.12 3.88
CA ASP A 52 -28.71 10.37 4.39
C ASP A 52 -28.71 11.45 5.48
N PHE A 53 -27.72 11.44 6.39
CA PHE A 53 -27.56 12.49 7.41
C PHE A 53 -27.30 13.88 6.79
N ILE A 54 -26.50 13.97 5.72
CA ILE A 54 -26.31 15.22 4.96
C ILE A 54 -27.65 15.68 4.38
N LYS A 55 -28.39 14.76 3.76
CA LYS A 55 -29.66 15.07 3.07
C LYS A 55 -30.72 15.63 4.01
N ILE A 56 -30.76 15.16 5.25
CA ILE A 56 -31.70 15.68 6.27
C ILE A 56 -31.18 16.90 7.03
N GLY A 57 -29.97 17.39 6.71
CA GLY A 57 -29.37 18.57 7.36
C GLY A 57 -28.95 18.32 8.81
N TYR A 58 -28.52 17.10 9.14
CA TYR A 58 -28.04 16.79 10.50
C TYR A 58 -26.77 17.58 10.83
N VAL A 59 -26.76 18.24 11.98
CA VAL A 59 -25.67 19.17 12.36
C VAL A 59 -24.37 18.42 12.74
N GLY A 60 -24.47 17.17 13.22
CA GLY A 60 -23.32 16.35 13.64
C GLY A 60 -22.73 15.45 12.55
N VAL A 61 -23.00 15.75 11.26
CA VAL A 61 -22.47 14.96 10.14
C VAL A 61 -20.94 14.96 10.12
N TYR A 62 -20.31 16.05 10.56
CA TYR A 62 -18.87 16.19 10.52
C TYR A 62 -18.15 15.15 11.39
N GLU A 63 -18.65 14.92 12.61
CA GLU A 63 -18.11 13.91 13.52
C GLU A 63 -18.24 12.51 12.95
N ILE A 64 -19.35 12.22 12.27
CA ILE A 64 -19.62 10.92 11.64
C ILE A 64 -18.70 10.71 10.43
N GLN A 65 -18.51 11.74 9.60
CA GLN A 65 -17.55 11.70 8.47
C GLN A 65 -16.13 11.44 8.98
N LYS A 66 -15.73 12.11 10.06
CA LYS A 66 -14.42 11.93 10.65
C LYS A 66 -14.23 10.51 11.19
N ASP A 67 -15.22 9.95 11.90
CA ASP A 67 -15.16 8.56 12.39
C ASP A 67 -15.02 7.57 11.22
N TYR A 68 -15.76 7.80 10.12
CA TYR A 68 -15.63 6.99 8.91
C TYR A 68 -14.23 7.08 8.29
N GLU A 69 -13.67 8.28 8.14
CA GLU A 69 -12.30 8.48 7.64
C GLU A 69 -11.24 7.83 8.54
N ASP A 70 -11.41 7.93 9.86
CA ASP A 70 -10.52 7.31 10.84
C ASP A 70 -10.56 5.78 10.73
N LYS A 71 -11.74 5.17 10.58
CA LYS A 71 -11.86 3.72 10.31
C LYS A 71 -11.20 3.29 9.01
N LEU A 72 -11.34 4.07 7.93
CA LEU A 72 -10.66 3.78 6.67
C LEU A 72 -9.13 3.82 6.83
N ARG A 73 -8.63 4.79 7.60
CA ARG A 73 -7.20 4.92 7.89
C ARG A 73 -6.68 3.73 8.70
N GLU A 74 -7.37 3.36 9.77
CA GLU A 74 -7.03 2.20 10.59
C GLU A 74 -7.01 0.89 9.77
N LEU A 75 -8.01 0.70 8.92
CA LEU A 75 -8.08 -0.46 8.03
C LEU A 75 -6.91 -0.48 7.04
N ALA A 76 -6.59 0.66 6.43
CA ALA A 76 -5.45 0.78 5.52
C ALA A 76 -4.14 0.44 6.24
N ASP A 77 -3.91 1.01 7.41
CA ASP A 77 -2.70 0.77 8.20
C ASP A 77 -2.58 -0.69 8.65
N PHE A 78 -3.68 -1.30 9.07
CA PHE A 78 -3.69 -2.71 9.44
C PHE A 78 -3.33 -3.60 8.25
N LYS A 79 -3.99 -3.42 7.10
CA LYS A 79 -3.71 -4.22 5.90
C LYS A 79 -2.33 -3.96 5.32
N ARG A 80 -1.83 -2.73 5.44
CA ARG A 80 -0.46 -2.36 5.07
C ARG A 80 0.55 -3.17 5.89
N LYS A 81 0.35 -3.24 7.21
CA LYS A 81 1.18 -4.07 8.11
C LYS A 81 1.11 -5.55 7.75
N LEU A 82 -0.09 -6.07 7.45
CA LEU A 82 -0.26 -7.45 7.00
C LEU A 82 0.45 -7.74 5.67
N LEU A 83 0.38 -6.82 4.71
CA LEU A 83 1.08 -6.94 3.44
C LEU A 83 2.60 -6.99 3.66
N LYS A 84 3.15 -6.05 4.45
CA LYS A 84 4.58 -6.04 4.81
C LYS A 84 4.99 -7.36 5.45
N PHE A 85 4.27 -7.79 6.48
CA PHE A 85 4.55 -9.05 7.18
C PHE A 85 4.50 -10.26 6.22
N GLY A 86 3.44 -10.36 5.41
CA GLY A 86 3.24 -11.45 4.47
C GLY A 86 4.34 -11.53 3.41
N LEU A 87 4.87 -10.38 2.96
CA LEU A 87 6.02 -10.30 2.05
C LEU A 87 7.30 -10.79 2.73
N LEU A 88 7.63 -10.28 3.91
CA LEU A 88 8.86 -10.62 4.64
C LEU A 88 8.93 -12.10 5.04
N MET A 89 7.78 -12.75 5.23
CA MET A 89 7.69 -14.19 5.52
C MET A 89 7.98 -15.09 4.31
N GLN A 90 8.02 -14.54 3.09
CA GLN A 90 8.32 -15.32 1.89
C GLN A 90 9.82 -15.57 1.75
N PRO A 91 10.23 -16.66 1.07
CA PRO A 91 11.62 -16.81 0.61
C PRO A 91 12.05 -15.64 -0.28
N LEU A 92 13.33 -15.25 -0.23
CA LEU A 92 13.87 -14.07 -0.94
C LEU A 92 13.49 -14.02 -2.43
N GLU A 93 13.61 -15.13 -3.15
CA GLU A 93 13.26 -15.18 -4.59
C GLU A 93 11.77 -14.87 -4.83
N LYS A 94 10.91 -15.31 -3.91
CA LYS A 94 9.49 -14.98 -3.97
C LYS A 94 9.22 -13.53 -3.57
N GLN A 95 9.98 -12.97 -2.63
CA GLN A 95 9.92 -11.55 -2.30
C GLN A 95 10.26 -10.70 -3.54
N LYS A 96 11.35 -11.00 -4.24
CA LYS A 96 11.77 -10.32 -5.47
C LYS A 96 10.67 -10.32 -6.53
N GLU A 97 10.09 -11.49 -6.82
CA GLU A 97 8.98 -11.62 -7.77
C GLU A 97 7.78 -10.74 -7.39
N ILE A 98 7.37 -10.77 -6.11
CA ILE A 98 6.21 -10.03 -5.65
C ILE A 98 6.49 -8.51 -5.65
N VAL A 99 7.68 -8.09 -5.22
CA VAL A 99 8.11 -6.68 -5.24
C VAL A 99 8.07 -6.13 -6.67
N ILE A 100 8.63 -6.86 -7.64
CA ILE A 100 8.60 -6.48 -9.06
C ILE A 100 7.16 -6.30 -9.54
N ARG A 101 6.31 -7.29 -9.28
CA ARG A 101 4.91 -7.26 -9.70
C ARG A 101 4.12 -6.10 -9.06
N LEU A 102 4.29 -5.86 -7.76
CA LEU A 102 3.60 -4.80 -7.04
C LEU A 102 4.07 -3.42 -7.47
N ALA A 103 5.38 -3.23 -7.64
CA ALA A 103 5.94 -1.98 -8.12
C ALA A 103 5.40 -1.65 -9.53
N GLY A 104 5.32 -2.64 -10.43
CA GLY A 104 4.72 -2.49 -11.75
C GLY A 104 3.23 -2.16 -11.71
N LYS A 105 2.46 -2.89 -10.90
CA LYS A 105 1.02 -2.66 -10.74
C LYS A 105 0.72 -1.20 -10.34
N TYR A 106 1.54 -0.63 -9.45
CA TYR A 106 1.33 0.72 -8.92
C TYR A 106 2.24 1.79 -9.55
N ARG A 107 3.02 1.44 -10.58
CA ARG A 107 3.95 2.33 -11.29
C ARG A 107 4.97 3.01 -10.34
N LEU A 108 5.51 2.26 -9.39
CA LEU A 108 6.39 2.74 -8.33
C LEU A 108 7.88 2.53 -8.63
N GLU A 109 8.23 1.84 -9.71
CA GLU A 109 9.61 1.44 -10.03
C GLU A 109 10.57 2.64 -10.04
N LYS A 110 10.20 3.70 -10.76
CA LYS A 110 11.00 4.94 -10.83
C LYS A 110 11.19 5.59 -9.47
N ARG A 111 10.14 5.60 -8.64
CA ARG A 111 10.18 6.24 -7.31
C ARG A 111 11.07 5.46 -6.35
N ILE A 112 11.07 4.14 -6.45
CA ILE A 112 11.94 3.27 -5.65
C ILE A 112 13.39 3.45 -6.11
N LEU A 113 13.66 3.44 -7.43
CA LEU A 113 15.01 3.66 -7.96
C LEU A 113 15.61 5.02 -7.56
N MET A 114 14.80 6.08 -7.49
CA MET A 114 15.23 7.40 -6.99
C MET A 114 15.71 7.37 -5.54
N LYS A 115 15.31 6.35 -4.77
CA LYS A 115 15.68 6.14 -3.36
C LYS A 115 16.74 5.06 -3.18
N LYS A 116 17.42 4.60 -4.25
CA LYS A 116 18.40 3.50 -4.21
C LYS A 116 19.43 3.60 -3.08
N GLU A 117 19.90 4.80 -2.76
CA GLU A 117 20.90 5.03 -1.70
C GLU A 117 20.39 4.65 -0.31
N MET A 118 19.07 4.70 -0.08
CA MET A 118 18.46 4.26 1.17
C MET A 118 18.52 2.74 1.36
N PHE A 119 18.84 2.00 0.29
CA PHE A 119 18.82 0.53 0.28
C PHE A 119 20.24 -0.05 0.20
N ARG A 120 21.28 0.77 0.38
CA ARG A 120 22.68 0.40 0.14
C ARG A 120 23.15 -0.82 0.94
N ASP A 121 22.63 -1.01 2.15
CA ASP A 121 23.00 -2.13 3.02
C ASP A 121 22.36 -3.48 2.59
N GLU A 122 21.55 -3.48 1.54
CA GLU A 122 20.93 -4.67 0.94
C GLU A 122 21.70 -5.22 -0.27
N GLU A 123 22.90 -4.68 -0.55
CA GLU A 123 23.80 -5.14 -1.63
C GLU A 123 24.56 -6.41 -1.23
N VAL A 124 25.02 -7.14 -2.25
CA VAL A 124 25.90 -8.31 -2.10
C VAL A 124 27.30 -7.85 -1.67
N ASP A 125 27.88 -8.52 -0.68
CA ASP A 125 29.34 -8.56 -0.47
C ASP A 125 30.05 -9.31 -1.61
#